data_AF-A0A1G7TRM6-F1
#
_entry.id   AF-A0A1G7TRM6-F1
#
_cell.length_a   1.000
_cell.length_b   1.000
_cell.length_c   1.000
_cell.angle_alpha   90.00
_cell.angle_beta   90.00
_cell.angle_gamma   90.00
#
_symmetry.space_group_name_H-M   'P 1'
#
loop_
_entity.id
_entity.type
_entity.pdbx_description
1 polymer ?
#
loop_
_entity_poly.entity_id
_entity_poly.type
_entity_poly.pdbx_seq_one_letter_code
_entity_poly.pdbx_strand_id
1 'polypeptide(L)'
;MSKNFVVNSNPYGAVTLENVLAFEKLNRFVLPDDYRHYLLHHNGGKFSRRDFVSKSEPDVDGDVHHMLGLHQGPEHARLQEGFRLSKYYDLDEFSMSLDRYFVFADTSTGSLLLLDLKTKGVSVFQPEDVEHESSEPLRHAIHALSDSFTHFVEDLVFHNETYSSADELEEFKKKVRQARLEAGWSINDGND
;
A
#
# COMPACT_ATOMS: atom_id res chain seq x y z
N MET A 1 9.58 11.06 19.13
CA MET A 1 8.32 10.36 18.82
C MET A 1 8.45 8.92 19.32
N SER A 2 7.37 8.27 19.80
CA SER A 2 7.48 6.85 20.20
C SER A 2 7.66 5.98 18.96
N LYS A 3 8.51 4.96 19.05
CA LYS A 3 8.79 3.99 17.98
C LYS A 3 7.52 3.21 17.61
N ASN A 4 7.28 2.98 16.32
CA ASN A 4 6.21 2.07 15.86
C ASN A 4 6.60 0.61 16.20
N PHE A 5 5.63 -0.25 16.42
CA PHE A 5 5.87 -1.65 16.76
C PHE A 5 4.86 -2.57 16.06
N VAL A 6 5.22 -3.85 15.93
CA VAL A 6 4.36 -4.88 15.32
C VAL A 6 3.39 -5.41 16.38
N VAL A 7 2.08 -5.39 16.09
CA VAL A 7 1.00 -5.79 17.01
C VAL A 7 0.57 -7.25 16.86
N ASN A 8 0.77 -7.85 15.70
CA ASN A 8 0.44 -9.25 15.43
C ASN A 8 1.59 -9.87 14.63
N SER A 9 2.58 -10.41 15.34
CA SER A 9 3.80 -10.93 14.71
C SER A 9 3.58 -12.33 14.14
N ASN A 10 4.11 -12.58 12.94
CA ASN A 10 4.07 -13.88 12.26
C ASN A 10 2.66 -14.50 12.14
N PRO A 11 1.63 -13.76 11.67
CA PRO A 11 0.29 -14.33 11.46
C PRO A 11 0.29 -15.54 10.52
N TYR A 12 1.33 -15.70 9.69
CA TYR A 12 1.50 -16.80 8.76
C TYR A 12 2.53 -17.84 9.18
N GLY A 13 3.02 -17.76 10.42
CA GLY A 13 4.11 -18.57 10.93
C GLY A 13 5.48 -17.91 10.73
N ALA A 14 6.43 -18.31 11.57
CA ALA A 14 7.80 -17.81 11.53
C ALA A 14 8.52 -18.32 10.27
N VAL A 15 9.39 -17.48 9.71
CA VAL A 15 10.17 -17.76 8.50
C VAL A 15 11.63 -17.90 8.88
N THR A 16 12.33 -18.88 8.31
CA THR A 16 13.77 -19.04 8.53
C THR A 16 14.58 -18.25 7.50
N LEU A 17 15.86 -18.00 7.82
CA LEU A 17 16.79 -17.41 6.86
C LEU A 17 16.88 -18.23 5.57
N GLU A 18 16.85 -19.56 5.68
CA GLU A 18 16.87 -20.47 4.53
C GLU A 18 15.66 -20.27 3.62
N ASN A 19 14.47 -20.04 4.18
CA ASN A 19 13.27 -19.75 3.38
C ASN A 19 13.43 -18.43 2.61
N VAL A 20 13.94 -17.38 3.26
CA VAL A 20 14.15 -16.08 2.59
C VAL A 20 15.20 -16.18 1.50
N LEU A 21 16.34 -16.81 1.78
CA LEU A 21 17.42 -17.00 0.80
C LEU A 21 16.96 -17.86 -0.39
N ALA A 22 16.13 -18.88 -0.15
CA ALA A 22 15.54 -19.68 -1.22
C ALA A 22 14.62 -18.84 -2.11
N PHE A 23 13.79 -17.97 -1.52
CA PHE A 23 12.90 -17.07 -2.24
C PHE A 23 13.68 -16.04 -3.09
N GLU A 24 14.70 -15.41 -2.51
CA GLU A 24 15.62 -14.47 -3.20
C GLU A 24 16.34 -15.16 -4.37
N LYS A 25 16.88 -16.36 -4.13
CA LYS A 25 17.58 -17.15 -5.15
C LYS A 25 16.66 -17.56 -6.30
N LEU A 26 15.45 -18.03 -6.00
CA LEU A 26 14.47 -18.45 -6.99
C LEU A 26 14.11 -17.29 -7.93
N ASN A 27 13.95 -16.10 -7.36
CA ASN A 27 13.48 -14.92 -8.10
C ASN A 27 14.60 -13.99 -8.59
N ARG A 28 15.87 -14.33 -8.31
CA ARG A 28 17.07 -13.63 -8.77
C ARG A 28 17.15 -12.17 -8.32
N PHE A 29 16.76 -11.88 -7.09
CA PHE A 29 16.94 -10.57 -6.46
C PHE A 29 17.47 -10.72 -5.02
N VAL A 30 17.79 -9.58 -4.41
CA VAL A 30 18.17 -9.49 -3.00
C VAL A 30 17.27 -8.44 -2.35
N LEU A 31 16.60 -8.81 -1.26
CA LEU A 31 15.78 -7.90 -0.47
C LEU A 31 16.66 -6.91 0.31
N PRO A 32 16.16 -5.70 0.57
CA PRO A 32 16.76 -4.80 1.56
C PRO A 32 16.91 -5.50 2.93
N ASP A 33 18.03 -5.24 3.62
CA ASP A 33 18.38 -5.94 4.85
C ASP A 33 17.37 -5.70 5.99
N ASP A 34 16.80 -4.51 6.04
CA ASP A 34 15.78 -4.12 7.02
C ASP A 34 14.44 -4.82 6.76
N TYR A 35 14.02 -4.94 5.51
CA TYR A 35 12.85 -5.74 5.16
C TYR A 35 13.08 -7.24 5.39
N ARG A 36 14.28 -7.75 5.07
CA ARG A 36 14.66 -9.13 5.40
C ARG A 36 14.57 -9.37 6.91
N HIS A 37 15.07 -8.43 7.72
CA HIS A 37 14.96 -8.49 9.17
C HIS A 37 13.50 -8.51 9.63
N TYR A 38 12.63 -7.69 9.04
CA TYR A 38 11.19 -7.72 9.31
C TYR A 38 10.59 -9.09 8.99
N LEU A 39 10.85 -9.68 7.82
CA LEU A 39 10.29 -10.99 7.46
C LEU A 39 10.68 -12.11 8.43
N LEU A 40 11.93 -12.11 8.91
CA LEU A 40 12.43 -13.13 9.84
C LEU A 40 11.77 -13.05 11.22
N HIS A 41 11.37 -11.86 11.65
CA HIS A 41 10.84 -11.65 12.99
C HIS A 41 9.32 -11.51 13.02
N HIS A 42 8.73 -11.04 11.92
CA HIS A 42 7.37 -10.50 11.85
C HIS A 42 6.63 -10.85 10.56
N ASN A 43 6.91 -11.99 9.91
CA ASN A 43 6.33 -12.42 8.63
C ASN A 43 4.82 -12.09 8.44
N GLY A 44 4.51 -11.04 7.66
CA GLY A 44 3.15 -10.55 7.39
C GLY A 44 2.47 -9.82 8.56
N GLY A 45 3.24 -9.45 9.59
CA GLY A 45 2.76 -8.84 10.81
C GLY A 45 2.40 -7.37 10.67
N LYS A 46 1.29 -6.97 11.30
CA LYS A 46 0.75 -5.61 11.23
C LYS A 46 1.43 -4.65 12.20
N PHE A 47 1.50 -3.38 11.84
CA PHE A 47 2.03 -2.30 12.67
C PHE A 47 0.96 -1.65 13.55
N SER A 48 1.38 -1.07 14.67
CA SER A 48 0.51 -0.31 15.59
C SER A 48 0.01 1.00 14.98
N ARG A 49 0.81 1.57 14.08
CA ARG A 49 0.52 2.73 13.25
C ARG A 49 0.65 2.28 11.80
N ARG A 50 -0.33 2.63 10.98
CA ARG A 50 -0.48 2.08 9.63
C ARG A 50 -0.68 3.14 8.55
N ASP A 51 -0.96 4.39 8.90
CA ASP A 51 -1.21 5.42 7.89
C ASP A 51 0.10 6.09 7.50
N PHE A 52 0.23 6.45 6.22
CA PHE A 52 1.35 7.22 5.69
C PHE A 52 0.83 8.44 4.94
N VAL A 53 1.67 9.48 4.90
CA VAL A 53 1.49 10.65 4.05
C VAL A 53 2.86 10.94 3.45
N SER A 54 2.93 11.11 2.13
CA SER A 54 4.17 11.47 1.46
C SER A 54 4.66 12.84 1.95
N LYS A 55 5.97 12.92 2.24
CA LYS A 55 6.60 14.16 2.68
C LYS A 55 6.82 15.15 1.54
N SER A 56 6.91 14.66 0.30
CA SER A 56 7.10 15.49 -0.91
C SER A 56 5.79 15.85 -1.59
N GLU A 57 4.77 15.00 -1.48
CA GLU A 57 3.52 15.10 -2.23
C GLU A 57 2.33 14.86 -1.28
N PRO A 58 1.86 15.89 -0.55
CA PRO A 58 0.90 15.71 0.55
C PRO A 58 -0.43 15.04 0.18
N ASP A 59 -0.83 15.08 -1.09
CA ASP A 59 -2.04 14.42 -1.60
C ASP A 59 -1.84 12.90 -1.83
N VAL A 60 -0.59 12.42 -1.72
CA VAL A 60 -0.26 10.99 -1.74
C VAL A 60 -0.24 10.47 -0.31
N ASP A 61 -1.34 9.86 0.11
CA ASP A 61 -1.51 9.23 1.41
C ASP A 61 -2.16 7.84 1.29
N GLY A 62 -2.29 7.15 2.42
CA GLY A 62 -2.95 5.86 2.49
C GLY A 62 -2.65 5.09 3.77
N ASP A 63 -3.00 3.81 3.77
CA ASP A 63 -2.74 2.90 4.88
C ASP A 63 -1.98 1.63 4.46
N VAL A 64 -1.25 1.05 5.40
CA VAL A 64 -0.70 -0.30 5.30
C VAL A 64 -1.80 -1.27 5.75
N HIS A 65 -2.59 -1.75 4.78
CA HIS A 65 -3.76 -2.58 5.06
C HIS A 65 -3.39 -4.04 5.31
N HIS A 66 -2.66 -4.61 4.34
CA HIS A 66 -2.20 -5.99 4.37
C HIS A 66 -0.70 -6.09 4.07
N MET A 67 0.02 -6.83 4.92
CA MET A 67 1.44 -7.13 4.72
C MET A 67 1.54 -8.53 4.13
N LEU A 68 2.21 -8.65 2.99
CA LEU A 68 2.47 -9.94 2.37
C LEU A 68 3.50 -10.73 3.20
N GLY A 69 3.35 -12.06 3.22
CA GLY A 69 4.25 -12.95 3.95
C GLY A 69 4.72 -14.14 3.12
N LEU A 70 5.84 -14.76 3.52
CA LEU A 70 6.29 -16.04 2.97
C LEU A 70 5.58 -17.18 3.70
N HIS A 71 4.63 -17.83 3.04
CA HIS A 71 3.86 -18.93 3.65
C HIS A 71 3.12 -19.80 2.61
N GLN A 72 2.36 -20.79 3.11
CA GLN A 72 1.50 -21.69 2.33
C GLN A 72 -0.01 -21.47 2.57
N GLY A 73 -0.39 -20.41 3.30
CA GLY A 73 -1.78 -19.96 3.53
C GLY A 73 -2.49 -19.39 2.27
N PRO A 74 -3.48 -18.49 2.38
CA PRO A 74 -4.22 -17.97 1.21
C PRO A 74 -3.33 -17.26 0.17
N GLU A 75 -3.62 -17.43 -1.11
CA GLU A 75 -2.79 -16.95 -2.23
C GLU A 75 -2.57 -15.44 -2.22
N HIS A 76 -3.64 -14.66 -2.00
CA HIS A 76 -3.61 -13.19 -1.99
C HIS A 76 -2.65 -12.60 -0.94
N ALA A 77 -2.28 -13.37 0.09
CA ALA A 77 -1.38 -12.92 1.16
C ALA A 77 0.07 -13.37 0.95
N ARG A 78 0.35 -14.19 -0.06
CA ARG A 78 1.66 -14.81 -0.28
C ARG A 78 2.58 -13.88 -1.06
N LEU A 79 3.76 -13.64 -0.51
CA LEU A 79 4.87 -13.03 -1.23
C LEU A 79 5.31 -13.84 -2.45
N GLN A 80 5.09 -15.15 -2.48
CA GLN A 80 5.47 -15.98 -3.63
C GLN A 80 4.67 -15.65 -4.90
N GLU A 81 3.48 -15.07 -4.74
CA GLU A 81 2.56 -14.79 -5.84
C GLU A 81 2.40 -13.28 -6.07
N GLY A 82 2.27 -12.50 -4.97
CA GLY A 82 1.90 -11.09 -5.04
C GLY A 82 3.03 -10.08 -5.24
N PHE A 83 4.30 -10.50 -5.21
CA PHE A 83 5.43 -9.55 -5.14
C PHE A 83 5.70 -8.79 -6.46
N ARG A 84 5.16 -9.23 -7.59
CA ARG A 84 5.41 -8.65 -8.91
C ARG A 84 4.30 -7.68 -9.29
N LEU A 85 4.61 -6.38 -9.29
CA LEU A 85 3.67 -5.33 -9.70
C LEU A 85 3.09 -5.58 -11.10
N SER A 86 3.93 -6.00 -12.06
CA SER A 86 3.49 -6.27 -13.43
C SER A 86 2.44 -7.39 -13.52
N LYS A 87 2.47 -8.35 -12.60
CA LYS A 87 1.48 -9.44 -12.56
C LYS A 87 0.20 -9.05 -11.84
N TYR A 88 0.28 -8.14 -10.88
CA TYR A 88 -0.88 -7.72 -10.11
C TYR A 88 -1.91 -6.96 -10.96
N TYR A 89 -1.42 -6.12 -11.89
CA TYR A 89 -2.24 -5.25 -12.73
C TYR A 89 -2.18 -5.58 -14.24
N ASP A 90 -1.72 -6.78 -14.60
CA ASP A 90 -1.56 -7.21 -16.01
C ASP A 90 -0.68 -6.25 -16.86
N LEU A 91 0.32 -5.62 -16.24
CA LEU A 91 1.25 -4.65 -16.86
C LEU A 91 2.48 -5.36 -17.47
N ASP A 92 2.28 -6.51 -18.11
CA ASP A 92 3.35 -7.39 -18.60
C ASP A 92 4.27 -6.68 -19.61
N GLU A 93 3.72 -5.76 -20.42
CA GLU A 93 4.47 -4.95 -21.38
C GLU A 93 5.48 -3.99 -20.72
N PHE A 94 5.27 -3.65 -19.45
CA PHE A 94 6.16 -2.79 -18.67
C PHE A 94 7.08 -3.57 -17.72
N SER A 95 7.00 -4.90 -17.71
CA SER A 95 7.72 -5.79 -16.78
C SER A 95 9.19 -5.42 -16.59
N MET A 96 9.94 -5.18 -17.67
CA MET A 96 11.36 -4.80 -17.59
C MET A 96 11.62 -3.51 -16.80
N SER A 97 10.70 -2.55 -16.87
CA SER A 97 10.83 -1.28 -16.14
C SER A 97 10.35 -1.38 -14.69
N LEU A 98 9.49 -2.36 -14.41
CA LEU A 98 8.88 -2.60 -13.10
C LEU A 98 9.60 -3.66 -12.26
N ASP A 99 10.44 -4.52 -12.85
CA ASP A 99 11.14 -5.63 -12.17
C ASP A 99 12.03 -5.21 -10.98
N ARG A 100 12.36 -3.91 -10.88
CA ARG A 100 13.08 -3.36 -9.73
C ARG A 100 12.20 -3.16 -8.50
N TYR A 101 10.88 -3.14 -8.67
CA TYR A 101 9.91 -2.86 -7.61
C TYR A 101 9.33 -4.17 -7.10
N PHE A 102 9.40 -4.34 -5.79
CA PHE A 102 8.93 -5.50 -5.06
C PHE A 102 7.71 -5.10 -4.24
N VAL A 103 6.55 -5.66 -4.54
CA VAL A 103 5.34 -5.42 -3.75
C VAL A 103 5.48 -6.12 -2.40
N PHE A 104 5.33 -5.38 -1.31
CA PHE A 104 5.42 -5.94 0.05
C PHE A 104 4.12 -5.81 0.85
N ALA A 105 3.23 -4.93 0.42
CA ALA A 105 1.95 -4.68 1.07
C ALA A 105 0.96 -4.04 0.10
N ASP A 106 -0.31 -4.08 0.47
CA ASP A 106 -1.39 -3.32 -0.18
C ASP A 106 -2.02 -2.32 0.79
N THR A 107 -2.74 -1.36 0.20
CA THR A 107 -3.58 -0.39 0.91
C THR A 107 -5.04 -0.81 0.85
N SER A 108 -5.88 -0.20 1.69
CA SER A 108 -7.33 -0.47 1.71
C SER A 108 -8.05 0.02 0.44
N THR A 109 -7.39 0.88 -0.35
CA THR A 109 -7.89 1.43 -1.62
C THR A 109 -7.45 0.62 -2.84
N GLY A 110 -6.60 -0.40 -2.66
CA GLY A 110 -6.06 -1.22 -3.74
C GLY A 110 -4.70 -0.75 -4.28
N SER A 111 -4.18 0.39 -3.83
CA SER A 111 -2.81 0.81 -4.14
C SER A 111 -1.79 -0.19 -3.57
N LEU A 112 -0.59 -0.25 -4.16
CA LEU A 112 0.44 -1.20 -3.75
C LEU A 112 1.66 -0.50 -3.18
N LEU A 113 2.15 -1.01 -2.05
CA LEU A 113 3.40 -0.54 -1.45
C LEU A 113 4.58 -1.35 -1.99
N LEU A 114 5.58 -0.62 -2.44
CA LEU A 114 6.72 -1.12 -3.19
C LEU A 114 8.02 -0.90 -2.43
N LEU A 115 8.90 -1.89 -2.45
CA LEU A 115 10.32 -1.75 -2.16
C LEU A 115 11.08 -1.65 -3.47
N ASP A 116 11.89 -0.61 -3.60
CA ASP A 116 12.82 -0.48 -4.72
C ASP A 116 14.08 -1.30 -4.40
N LEU A 117 14.28 -2.41 -5.10
CA LEU A 117 15.40 -3.32 -4.88
C LEU A 117 16.78 -2.68 -5.18
N LYS A 118 16.82 -1.54 -5.88
CA LYS A 118 18.04 -0.82 -6.22
C LYS A 118 18.36 0.30 -5.23
N THR A 119 17.38 1.13 -4.87
CA THR A 119 17.59 2.26 -3.93
C THR A 119 17.30 1.89 -2.48
N LYS A 120 16.60 0.78 -2.25
CA LYS A 120 16.07 0.31 -0.96
C LYS A 120 14.94 1.18 -0.39
N GLY A 121 14.49 2.17 -1.15
CA GLY A 121 13.39 3.05 -0.76
C GLY A 121 12.02 2.37 -0.81
N VAL A 122 11.05 3.03 -0.17
CA VAL A 122 9.64 2.67 -0.21
C VAL A 122 8.90 3.63 -1.11
N SER A 123 8.00 3.11 -1.92
CA SER A 123 7.11 3.88 -2.79
C SER A 123 5.69 3.30 -2.74
N VAL A 124 4.70 4.07 -3.18
CA VAL A 124 3.34 3.57 -3.44
C VAL A 124 3.07 3.63 -4.94
N PHE A 125 2.42 2.61 -5.47
CA PHE A 125 1.84 2.62 -6.80
C PHE A 125 0.35 2.90 -6.71
N GLN A 126 -0.09 4.01 -7.30
CA GLN A 126 -1.47 4.45 -7.36
C GLN A 126 -2.05 4.16 -8.75
N PRO A 127 -2.84 3.09 -8.93
CA PRO A 127 -3.39 2.72 -10.24
C PRO A 127 -4.28 3.83 -10.83
N GLU A 128 -4.90 4.66 -10.01
CA GLU A 128 -5.71 5.81 -10.41
C GLU A 128 -4.93 6.89 -11.18
N ASP A 129 -3.61 6.95 -11.00
CA ASP A 129 -2.72 7.89 -11.69
C ASP A 129 -2.23 7.36 -13.05
N VAL A 130 -2.64 6.14 -13.42
CA VAL A 130 -2.34 5.58 -14.73
C VAL A 130 -3.27 6.22 -15.77
N GLU A 131 -2.76 7.20 -16.50
CA GLU A 131 -3.51 7.83 -17.58
C GLU A 131 -3.72 6.87 -18.76
N HIS A 132 -5.00 6.62 -19.11
CA HIS A 132 -5.41 5.64 -20.14
C HIS A 132 -4.90 5.93 -21.56
N GLU A 133 -4.40 7.13 -21.86
CA GLU A 133 -4.04 7.56 -23.22
C GLU A 133 -2.58 7.97 -23.39
N SER A 134 -1.75 7.90 -22.34
CA SER A 134 -0.38 8.38 -22.42
C SER A 134 0.58 7.24 -22.78
N SER A 135 1.54 7.54 -23.66
CA SER A 135 2.74 6.72 -23.86
C SER A 135 3.76 6.90 -22.73
N GLU A 136 3.37 7.58 -21.65
CA GLU A 136 4.28 7.89 -20.57
C GLU A 136 4.58 6.65 -19.73
N PRO A 137 5.81 6.52 -19.24
CA PRO A 137 6.15 5.44 -18.34
C PRO A 137 5.21 5.45 -17.13
N LEU A 138 4.76 4.28 -16.68
CA LEU A 138 4.02 4.04 -15.42
C LEU A 138 4.66 4.63 -14.15
N ARG A 139 5.85 5.21 -14.27
CA ARG A 139 6.61 5.85 -13.20
C ARG A 139 5.88 7.03 -12.58
N HIS A 140 5.00 7.72 -13.32
CA HIS A 140 4.21 8.82 -12.76
C HIS A 140 3.20 8.35 -11.72
N ALA A 141 2.77 7.10 -11.81
CA ALA A 141 1.92 6.45 -10.82
C ALA A 141 2.72 5.85 -9.64
N ILE A 142 4.05 6.06 -9.58
CA ILE A 142 4.92 5.54 -8.51
C ILE A 142 5.50 6.71 -7.71
N HIS A 143 5.01 6.86 -6.50
CA HIS A 143 5.35 7.98 -5.61
C HIS A 143 6.29 7.55 -4.50
N ALA A 144 7.39 8.28 -4.32
CA ALA A 144 8.35 7.98 -3.27
C ALA A 144 7.80 8.34 -1.88
N LEU A 145 7.94 7.43 -0.91
CA LEU A 145 7.47 7.62 0.47
C LEU A 145 8.63 7.73 1.46
N SER A 146 9.66 6.90 1.29
CA SER A 146 10.81 6.86 2.19
C SER A 146 12.05 6.30 1.52
N ASP A 147 13.21 6.51 2.13
CA ASP A 147 14.51 6.02 1.66
C ASP A 147 14.84 4.59 2.14
N SER A 148 14.06 4.05 3.09
CA SER A 148 14.21 2.70 3.62
C SER A 148 12.89 2.16 4.17
N PHE A 149 12.81 0.84 4.33
CA PHE A 149 11.65 0.21 4.98
C PHE A 149 11.54 0.62 6.46
N THR A 150 12.68 0.69 7.16
CA THR A 150 12.69 1.10 8.58
C THR A 150 12.17 2.51 8.78
N HIS A 151 12.67 3.49 8.01
CA HIS A 151 12.20 4.86 8.13
C HIS A 151 10.73 4.99 7.74
N PHE A 152 10.29 4.28 6.69
CA PHE A 152 8.87 4.23 6.33
C PHE A 152 8.01 3.78 7.52
N VAL A 153 8.35 2.66 8.16
CA VAL A 153 7.59 2.12 9.31
C VAL A 153 7.62 3.06 10.52
N GLU A 154 8.75 3.74 10.76
CA GLU A 154 8.89 4.71 11.85
C GLU A 154 8.07 5.98 11.64
N ASP A 155 7.92 6.40 10.38
CA ASP A 155 7.14 7.56 9.96
C ASP A 155 5.62 7.31 9.95
N LEU A 156 5.17 6.05 10.01
CA LEU A 156 3.74 5.73 10.05
C LEU A 156 3.04 6.41 11.24
N VAL A 157 1.84 6.91 10.98
CA VAL A 157 0.99 7.59 11.96
C VAL A 157 -0.19 6.71 12.38
N PHE A 158 -0.79 7.05 13.52
CA PHE A 158 -1.99 6.35 13.97
C PHE A 158 -3.06 6.46 12.91
N HIS A 159 -3.77 5.35 12.71
CA HIS A 159 -4.93 5.39 11.86
C HIS A 159 -5.93 6.37 12.44
N ASN A 160 -6.10 7.51 11.79
CA ASN A 160 -7.19 8.40 12.13
C ASN A 160 -8.43 7.76 11.50
N GLU A 161 -9.24 7.08 12.31
CA GLU A 161 -10.63 6.72 11.94
C GLU A 161 -11.48 7.98 11.61
N THR A 162 -10.89 9.17 11.65
CA THR A 162 -11.49 10.50 11.45
C THR A 162 -11.64 10.92 10.00
N TYR A 163 -11.31 10.09 9.01
CA TYR A 163 -12.11 10.10 7.77
C TYR A 163 -13.25 9.11 7.96
N SER A 164 -14.13 9.44 8.89
CA SER A 164 -15.37 8.71 9.02
C SER A 164 -16.10 8.91 7.70
N SER A 165 -16.41 7.81 7.02
CA SER A 165 -17.38 7.80 5.91
C SER A 165 -18.65 8.60 6.22
N ALA A 166 -18.98 8.85 7.49
CA ALA A 166 -20.06 9.75 7.90
C ALA A 166 -19.81 11.23 7.55
N ASP A 167 -18.59 11.76 7.71
CA ASP A 167 -18.30 13.17 7.41
C ASP A 167 -18.29 13.43 5.90
N GLU A 168 -17.72 12.51 5.12
CA GLU A 168 -17.80 12.54 3.65
C GLU A 168 -19.24 12.34 3.15
N LEU A 169 -20.00 11.44 3.78
CA LEU A 169 -21.41 11.22 3.46
C LEU A 169 -22.25 12.46 3.80
N GLU A 170 -21.99 13.14 4.92
CA GLU A 170 -22.68 14.38 5.27
C GLU A 170 -22.31 15.52 4.32
N GLU A 171 -21.05 15.63 3.92
CA GLU A 171 -20.63 16.62 2.92
C GLU A 171 -21.23 16.32 1.54
N PHE A 172 -21.27 15.05 1.13
CA PHE A 172 -21.92 14.59 -0.09
C PHE A 172 -23.43 14.87 -0.06
N LYS A 173 -24.13 14.53 1.04
CA LYS A 173 -25.55 14.84 1.23
C LYS A 173 -25.81 16.35 1.14
N LYS A 174 -24.92 17.18 1.70
CA LYS A 174 -25.01 18.64 1.62
C LYS A 174 -24.85 19.13 0.18
N LYS A 175 -23.87 18.60 -0.57
CA LYS A 175 -23.68 18.90 -2.01
C LYS A 175 -24.89 18.50 -2.85
N VAL A 176 -25.45 17.31 -2.62
CA VAL A 176 -26.67 16.84 -3.31
C VAL A 176 -27.88 17.71 -2.97
N ARG A 177 -28.05 18.11 -1.70
CA ARG A 177 -29.13 19.01 -1.28
C ARG A 177 -29.04 20.36 -1.99
N GLN A 178 -27.83 20.92 -2.07
CA GLN A 178 -27.57 22.18 -2.74
C GLN A 178 -27.88 22.10 -4.25
N ALA A 179 -27.41 21.05 -4.93
CA ALA A 179 -27.69 20.84 -6.35
C ALA A 179 -29.19 20.66 -6.63
N ARG A 180 -29.94 20.00 -5.73
CA ARG A 180 -31.40 19.86 -5.84
C ARG A 180 -32.13 21.18 -5.70
N LEU A 181 -31.70 22.04 -4.77
CA LEU A 181 -32.26 23.39 -4.60
C LEU A 181 -32.00 24.26 -5.84
N GLU A 182 -30.77 24.21 -6.39
CA GLU A 182 -30.39 24.94 -7.61
C GLU A 182 -31.14 24.44 -8.86
N ALA A 183 -31.45 23.15 -8.92
CA ALA A 183 -32.28 22.55 -9.98
C ALA A 183 -33.79 22.81 -9.82
N GLY A 184 -34.22 23.52 -8.77
CA GLY A 184 -35.62 23.86 -8.53
C GLY A 184 -36.47 22.72 -7.98
N TRP A 185 -35.86 21.68 -7.40
CA TRP A 185 -36.57 20.56 -6.79
C TRP A 185 -37.07 20.96 -5.38
N SER A 186 -38.38 20.82 -5.14
CA SER A 186 -38.96 21.02 -3.80
C SER A 186 -38.61 19.82 -2.90
N ILE A 187 -37.89 20.08 -1.82
CA ILE A 187 -37.55 19.06 -0.82
C ILE A 187 -38.73 18.97 0.16
N ASN A 188 -39.58 17.96 0.01
CA ASN A 188 -40.47 17.53 1.09
C ASN A 188 -39.62 16.71 2.07
N ASP A 189 -39.18 17.34 3.16
CA ASP A 189 -38.62 16.62 4.31
C ASP A 189 -39.77 15.86 4.98
N GLY A 190 -40.01 14.63 4.52
CA GLY A 190 -40.93 13.69 5.15
C GLY A 190 -40.33 13.22 6.47
N ASN A 191 -40.73 13.87 7.56
CA ASN A 191 -40.75 13.24 8.87
C ASN A 191 -41.95 12.27 8.89
N ASP A 192 -41.65 10.98 8.87
CA ASP A 192 -42.37 9.93 9.61
C ASP A 192 -41.43 8.73 9.83
#